data_AF-A0A2S6U5T8-F1
#
_entry.id   AF-A0A2S6U5T8-F1
#
_cell.length_a   1.000
_cell.length_b   1.000
_cell.length_c   1.000
_cell.angle_alpha   90.00
_cell.angle_beta   90.00
_cell.angle_gamma   90.00
#
_symmetry.space_group_name_H-M   'P 1'
#
loop_
_entity.id
_entity.type
_entity.pdbx_description
1 polymer ?
#
loop_
_entity_poly.entity_id
_entity_poly.type
_entity_poly.pdbx_seq_one_letter_code
_entity_poly.pdbx_strand_id
1 'polypeptide(L)'
;MVETAIFEAGGYRYVRHAFQYSGGVLALAGFTIERARFAKPLPLAEGFKAVEAHLAALGRPFTSFCACELRSPVQFTEQGFIDFNRHYVQTLERWGIFKDEENPVARSNVCPQIDPPGEPSF
;
A
#
# COMPACT_ATOMS: atom_id res chain seq x y z
N MET A 1 23.55 -3.72 -6.15
CA MET A 1 22.44 -3.61 -7.13
C MET A 1 21.14 -3.80 -6.37
N VAL A 2 20.11 -3.03 -6.68
CA VAL A 2 18.79 -3.17 -6.06
C VAL A 2 18.06 -4.33 -6.74
N GLU A 3 17.53 -5.26 -5.95
CA GLU A 3 16.75 -6.38 -6.49
C GLU A 3 15.35 -5.92 -6.88
N THR A 4 14.87 -6.32 -8.06
CA THR A 4 13.54 -5.97 -8.55
C THR A 4 12.81 -7.18 -9.08
N ALA A 5 11.48 -7.15 -9.03
CA ALA A 5 10.62 -8.18 -9.61
C ALA A 5 9.45 -7.57 -10.37
N ILE A 6 8.87 -8.36 -11.28
CA ILE A 6 7.68 -7.97 -12.02
C ILE A 6 6.46 -8.58 -11.32
N PHE A 7 5.45 -7.74 -11.05
CA PHE A 7 4.13 -8.18 -10.61
C PHE A 7 3.14 -8.00 -11.78
N GLU A 8 3.11 -8.98 -12.67
CA GLU A 8 2.32 -8.94 -13.93
C GLU A 8 0.83 -8.68 -13.67
N ALA A 9 0.26 -9.28 -12.62
CA ALA A 9 -1.15 -9.10 -12.26
C ALA A 9 -1.53 -7.64 -11.95
N GLY A 10 -0.55 -6.81 -11.56
CA GLY A 10 -0.73 -5.38 -11.32
C GLY A 10 -0.23 -4.47 -12.44
N GLY A 11 0.53 -4.99 -13.40
CA GLY A 11 1.10 -4.19 -14.50
C GLY A 11 2.28 -3.30 -14.09
N TYR A 12 3.04 -3.69 -13.06
CA TYR A 12 4.20 -2.91 -12.59
C TYR A 12 5.37 -3.80 -12.12
N ARG A 13 6.56 -3.22 -12.11
CA ARG A 13 7.78 -3.72 -11.46
C ARG A 13 7.94 -3.06 -10.10
N TYR A 14 8.50 -3.77 -9.13
CA TYR A 14 8.80 -3.23 -7.82
C TYR A 14 10.22 -3.56 -7.36
N VAL A 15 10.73 -2.76 -6.43
CA VAL A 15 11.98 -3.02 -5.70
C VAL A 15 11.70 -3.94 -4.53
N ARG A 16 12.33 -5.11 -4.49
CA ARG A 16 12.18 -6.04 -3.37
C ARG A 16 12.71 -5.44 -2.08
N HIS A 17 11.98 -5.68 -1.00
CA HIS A 17 12.33 -5.24 0.34
C HIS A 17 11.68 -6.19 1.36
N ALA A 18 11.40 -5.72 2.57
CA ALA A 18 10.77 -6.51 3.61
C ALA A 18 9.24 -6.66 3.39
N PHE A 19 8.61 -7.62 4.08
CA PHE A 19 7.20 -7.98 3.87
C PHE A 19 6.20 -6.82 4.04
N GLN A 20 6.61 -5.76 4.73
CA GLN A 20 5.77 -4.60 5.02
C GLN A 20 5.47 -3.75 3.79
N TYR A 21 6.40 -3.66 2.83
CA TYR A 21 6.30 -2.81 1.63
C TYR A 21 7.48 -3.02 0.67
N SER A 22 7.30 -2.65 -0.60
CA SER A 22 8.37 -2.55 -1.60
C SER A 22 9.12 -1.22 -1.53
N GLY A 23 10.35 -1.18 -2.03
CA GLY A 23 11.19 0.03 -2.06
C GLY A 23 10.80 1.08 -3.11
N GLY A 24 9.79 0.79 -3.93
CA GLY A 24 9.37 1.63 -5.05
C GLY A 24 8.77 0.81 -6.19
N VAL A 25 8.05 1.48 -7.10
CA VAL A 25 7.38 0.86 -8.23
C VAL A 25 7.62 1.60 -9.54
N LEU A 26 7.54 0.88 -10.64
CA LEU A 26 7.62 1.39 -12.01
C LEU A 26 6.54 0.71 -12.86
N ALA A 27 5.71 1.49 -13.55
CA ALA A 27 4.74 0.93 -14.51
C ALA A 27 5.45 0.12 -15.61
N LEU A 28 4.87 -1.01 -15.99
CA LEU A 28 5.29 -1.72 -17.20
C LEU A 28 4.85 -0.94 -18.45
N ALA A 29 5.41 -1.30 -19.60
CA ALA A 29 5.00 -0.72 -20.87
C ALA A 29 3.49 -0.92 -21.10
N GLY A 30 2.81 0.14 -21.55
CA GLY A 30 1.35 0.15 -21.75
C GLY A 30 0.53 0.45 -20.48
N PHE A 31 1.17 0.63 -19.33
CA PHE A 31 0.53 1.04 -18.08
C PHE A 31 0.98 2.45 -17.66
N THR A 32 0.16 3.11 -16.85
CA THR A 32 0.48 4.39 -16.22
C THR A 32 0.10 4.31 -14.74
N ILE A 33 0.93 4.89 -13.88
CA ILE A 33 0.60 5.03 -12.45
C ILE A 33 -0.21 6.31 -12.29
N GLU A 34 -1.44 6.15 -11.82
CA GLU A 34 -2.30 7.28 -11.45
C GLU A 34 -2.32 7.45 -9.93
N ARG A 35 -2.10 8.69 -9.47
CA ARG A 35 -2.15 9.02 -8.04
C ARG A 35 -3.51 9.61 -7.69
N ALA A 36 -4.29 8.87 -6.93
CA ALA A 36 -5.51 9.35 -6.28
C ALA A 36 -5.21 9.76 -4.83
N ARG A 37 -5.94 10.76 -4.32
CA ARG A 37 -5.79 11.26 -2.94
C ARG A 37 -7.15 11.45 -2.30
N PHE A 38 -7.33 10.94 -1.09
CA PHE A 38 -8.51 11.26 -0.28
C PHE A 38 -8.51 12.73 0.14
N ALA A 39 -9.69 13.36 0.14
CA ALA A 39 -9.83 14.75 0.56
C ALA A 39 -9.53 14.96 2.07
N LYS A 40 -9.74 13.90 2.86
CA LYS A 40 -9.39 13.81 4.28
C LYS A 40 -8.79 12.42 4.55
N PRO A 41 -7.90 12.28 5.54
CA PRO A 41 -7.40 10.96 5.92
C PRO A 41 -8.55 10.02 6.26
N LEU A 42 -8.47 8.79 5.75
CA LEU A 42 -9.40 7.73 6.10
C LEU A 42 -8.65 6.65 6.88
N PRO A 43 -9.21 6.14 7.99
CA PRO A 43 -8.61 5.01 8.68
C PRO A 43 -8.45 3.81 7.75
N LEU A 44 -7.52 2.92 8.09
CA LEU A 44 -7.05 1.89 7.18
C LEU A 44 -8.19 1.03 6.58
N ALA A 45 -9.17 0.63 7.40
CA ALA A 45 -10.28 -0.20 6.95
C ALA A 45 -11.20 0.54 5.97
N GLU A 46 -11.61 1.78 6.28
CA GLU A 46 -12.42 2.63 5.41
C GLU A 46 -11.66 3.00 4.12
N GLY A 47 -10.36 3.31 4.25
CA GLY A 47 -9.51 3.66 3.13
C GLY A 47 -9.39 2.52 2.13
N PHE A 48 -9.16 1.29 2.59
CA PHE A 48 -9.14 0.12 1.71
C PHE A 48 -10.49 -0.11 1.03
N LYS A 49 -11.62 -0.01 1.74
CA LYS A 49 -12.96 -0.12 1.12
C LYS A 49 -13.19 0.94 0.05
N ALA A 50 -12.72 2.18 0.29
CA ALA A 50 -12.82 3.25 -0.69
C ALA A 50 -11.92 3.00 -1.92
N VAL A 51 -10.74 2.40 -1.73
CA VAL A 51 -9.88 1.95 -2.84
C VAL A 51 -10.57 0.84 -3.65
N GLU A 52 -11.19 -0.16 -3.00
CA GLU A 52 -11.96 -1.21 -3.69
C GLU A 52 -13.06 -0.60 -4.56
N ALA A 53 -13.87 0.29 -3.98
CA ALA A 53 -14.93 0.98 -4.71
C ALA A 53 -14.40 1.81 -5.89
N HIS A 54 -13.29 2.51 -5.70
CA HIS A 54 -12.66 3.32 -6.74
C HIS A 54 -12.14 2.48 -7.91
N LEU A 55 -11.39 1.42 -7.62
CA LEU A 55 -10.86 0.52 -8.65
C LEU A 55 -11.98 -0.24 -9.38
N ALA A 56 -13.01 -0.68 -8.65
CA ALA A 56 -14.19 -1.31 -9.23
C ALA A 56 -14.93 -0.37 -10.19
N ALA A 57 -15.11 0.91 -9.81
CA ALA A 57 -15.74 1.92 -10.67
C ALA A 57 -14.95 2.19 -11.96
N LEU A 58 -13.62 2.03 -11.93
CA LEU A 58 -12.74 2.14 -13.10
C LEU A 58 -12.62 0.82 -13.88
N GLY A 59 -13.26 -0.27 -13.44
CA GLY A 59 -13.12 -1.60 -14.05
C GLY A 59 -11.70 -2.16 -13.93
N ARG A 60 -10.94 -1.77 -12.90
CA ARG A 60 -9.57 -2.22 -12.67
C ARG A 60 -9.52 -3.29 -11.59
N PRO A 61 -8.65 -4.31 -11.74
CA PRO A 61 -8.47 -5.31 -10.69
C PRO A 61 -7.80 -4.68 -9.46
N PHE A 62 -8.09 -5.19 -8.26
CA PHE A 62 -7.48 -4.68 -7.03
C PHE A 62 -5.96 -4.84 -7.01
N THR A 63 -5.42 -5.83 -7.74
CA THR A 63 -3.98 -6.03 -7.98
C THR A 63 -3.29 -4.83 -8.64
N SER A 64 -4.03 -3.89 -9.24
CA SER A 64 -3.47 -2.64 -9.77
C SER A 64 -3.05 -1.64 -8.70
N PHE A 65 -3.35 -1.89 -7.42
CA PHE A 65 -2.89 -1.08 -6.30
C PHE A 65 -1.38 -1.27 -6.07
N CYS A 66 -0.58 -0.34 -6.59
CA CYS A 66 0.88 -0.46 -6.61
C CYS A 66 1.60 0.35 -5.52
N ALA A 67 0.94 1.36 -4.94
CA ALA A 67 1.55 2.21 -3.93
C ALA A 67 0.50 2.85 -3.02
N CYS A 68 0.89 3.14 -1.77
CA CYS A 68 0.14 4.05 -0.91
C CYS A 68 1.03 4.86 0.03
N GLU A 69 0.44 5.92 0.56
CA GLU A 69 1.04 6.74 1.60
C GLU A 69 0.13 6.65 2.82
N LEU A 70 0.70 6.39 3.97
CA LEU A 70 -0.02 6.29 5.24
C LEU A 70 0.51 7.33 6.23
N ARG A 71 -0.35 7.71 7.17
CA ARG A 71 -0.02 8.51 8.35
C ARG A 71 -0.45 7.76 9.59
N SER A 72 0.39 7.75 10.60
CA SER A 72 0.10 7.15 11.90
C SER A 72 0.08 8.22 13.00
N PRO A 73 -0.67 8.00 14.10
CA PRO A 73 -0.81 9.03 15.15
C PRO A 73 0.52 9.36 15.83
N VAL A 74 1.32 8.32 16.07
CA VAL A 74 2.59 8.37 16.80
C VAL A 74 3.54 7.31 16.25
N GLN A 75 4.83 7.44 16.57
CA GLN A 75 5.82 6.41 16.25
C GLN A 75 5.44 5.09 16.92
N PHE A 76 5.55 3.99 16.17
CA PHE A 76 5.30 2.66 16.70
C PHE A 76 6.47 2.18 17.57
N THR A 77 6.15 1.32 18.54
CA THR A 77 7.15 0.37 19.06
C THR A 77 7.50 -0.65 17.97
N GLU A 78 8.59 -1.39 18.14
CA GLU A 78 8.96 -2.44 17.18
C GLU A 78 7.84 -3.48 17.01
N GLN A 79 7.28 -4.00 18.12
CA GLN A 79 6.16 -4.93 18.06
C GLN A 79 4.90 -4.30 17.46
N GLY A 80 4.58 -3.06 17.84
CA GLY A 80 3.42 -2.34 17.28
C GLY A 80 3.54 -2.12 15.78
N PHE A 81 4.76 -1.94 15.26
CA PHE A 81 5.02 -1.85 13.84
C PHE A 81 4.76 -3.21 13.16
N ILE A 82 5.21 -4.32 13.73
CA ILE A 82 4.94 -5.66 13.21
C ILE A 82 3.43 -5.91 13.16
N ASP A 83 2.72 -5.67 14.27
CA ASP A 83 1.28 -5.93 14.40
C ASP A 83 0.47 -5.11 13.38
N PHE A 84 0.79 -3.82 13.26
CA PHE A 84 0.20 -2.94 12.25
C PHE A 84 0.40 -3.49 10.83
N ASN A 85 1.63 -3.91 10.50
CA ASN A 85 1.94 -4.42 9.17
C ASN A 85 1.26 -5.75 8.88
N ARG A 86 1.15 -6.64 9.88
CA ARG A 86 0.40 -7.90 9.76
C ARG A 86 -1.07 -7.64 9.49
N HIS A 87 -1.67 -6.65 10.15
CA HIS A 87 -3.04 -6.24 9.84
C HIS A 87 -3.18 -5.63 8.43
N TYR A 88 -2.25 -4.74 8.05
CA TYR A 88 -2.23 -4.11 6.72
C TYR A 88 -2.16 -5.12 5.58
N VAL A 89 -1.23 -6.08 5.63
CA VAL A 89 -1.02 -7.04 4.53
C VAL A 89 -2.18 -8.02 4.37
N GLN A 90 -3.04 -8.22 5.38
CA GLN A 90 -4.24 -9.06 5.24
C GLN A 90 -5.14 -8.59 4.10
N THR A 91 -5.27 -7.29 3.87
CA THR A 91 -6.05 -6.78 2.72
C THR A 91 -5.35 -7.07 1.40
N LEU A 92 -4.02 -6.88 1.36
CA LEU A 92 -3.23 -7.18 0.17
C LEU A 92 -3.27 -8.68 -0.17
N GLU A 93 -3.27 -9.56 0.82
CA GLU A 93 -3.41 -11.01 0.65
C GLU A 93 -4.78 -11.36 0.07
N ARG A 94 -5.87 -10.78 0.60
CA ARG A 94 -7.23 -10.95 0.04
C ARG A 94 -7.34 -10.48 -1.41
N TRP A 95 -6.57 -9.46 -1.81
CA TRP A 95 -6.50 -8.98 -3.18
C TRP A 95 -5.55 -9.79 -4.08
N GLY A 96 -4.85 -10.78 -3.54
CA GLY A 96 -3.86 -11.58 -4.28
C GLY A 96 -2.56 -10.83 -4.59
N ILE A 97 -2.25 -9.79 -3.83
CA ILE A 97 -1.06 -8.94 -3.99
C ILE A 97 0.09 -9.43 -3.10
N PHE A 98 -0.21 -9.75 -1.84
CA PHE A 98 0.78 -10.22 -0.87
C PHE A 98 0.76 -11.73 -0.77
N LYS A 99 1.92 -12.38 -0.93
CA LYS A 99 2.06 -13.84 -0.86
C LYS A 99 3.50 -14.21 -0.49
N ASP A 100 3.68 -15.25 0.33
CA ASP A 100 5.00 -15.79 0.69
C ASP A 100 5.95 -14.72 1.27
N GLU A 101 5.41 -13.80 2.09
CA GLU A 101 6.11 -12.62 2.63
C GLU A 101 6.59 -11.60 1.57
N GLU A 102 6.23 -11.78 0.30
CA GLU A 102 6.55 -10.87 -0.79
C GLU A 102 5.47 -9.80 -0.92
N ASN A 103 5.88 -8.53 -0.86
CA ASN A 103 4.98 -7.39 -0.98
C ASN A 103 5.39 -6.46 -2.13
N PRO A 104 4.64 -6.44 -3.24
CA PRO A 104 4.96 -5.59 -4.38
C PRO A 104 4.52 -4.13 -4.18
N VAL A 105 3.76 -3.80 -3.13
CA VAL A 105 3.20 -2.45 -2.92
C VAL A 105 4.23 -1.53 -2.27
N ALA A 106 4.57 -0.43 -2.94
CA ALA A 106 5.43 0.59 -2.34
C ALA A 106 4.67 1.39 -1.29
N ARG A 107 5.34 1.76 -0.20
CA ARG A 107 4.67 2.47 0.88
C ARG A 107 5.55 3.44 1.64
N SER A 108 4.98 4.60 1.96
CA SER A 108 5.45 5.44 3.07
C SER A 108 4.46 5.37 4.23
N ASN A 109 4.97 5.41 5.46
CA ASN A 109 4.14 5.60 6.66
C ASN A 109 4.86 6.59 7.58
N VAL A 110 4.30 7.79 7.73
CA VAL A 110 4.89 8.88 8.52
C VAL A 110 4.06 9.18 9.75
N CYS A 111 4.67 9.81 10.76
CA CYS A 111 3.97 10.26 11.97
C CYS A 111 4.03 11.79 12.03
N PRO A 112 2.99 12.51 11.54
CA PRO A 112 2.99 13.96 11.53
C PRO A 112 3.03 14.55 12.95
N GLN A 113 3.83 15.59 13.15
CA GLN A 113 3.86 16.32 14.43
C GLN A 113 2.65 17.26 14.59
N ILE A 114 2.11 17.78 13.48
CA ILE A 114 0.96 18.68 13.44
C ILE A 114 -0.21 17.92 12.84
N ASP A 115 -1.36 17.98 13.52
CA ASP A 115 -2.61 17.31 13.15
C ASP A 115 -2.45 15.82 12.77
N PRO A 116 -1.86 14.98 13.63
CA PRO A 116 -1.82 13.54 13.40
C PRO A 116 -3.25 12.97 13.34
N PRO A 117 -3.49 11.93 12.53
CA PRO A 117 -4.77 11.25 12.54
C PRO A 117 -5.00 10.56 13.89
N GLY A 118 -6.25 10.25 14.24
CA GLY A 118 -6.59 9.52 15.46
C GLY A 118 -6.14 8.06 15.45
N GLU A 119 -5.98 7.47 14.26
CA GLU A 119 -5.50 6.11 14.04
C GLU A 119 -4.79 6.00 12.67
N PRO A 120 -4.04 4.91 12.39
CA PRO A 120 -3.36 4.75 11.10
C PRO A 120 -4.31 4.91 9.91
N SER A 121 -3.98 5.85 9.03
CA SER A 121 -4.87 6.36 7.98
C SER A 121 -4.12 6.57 6.66
N PHE A 122 -4.83 6.59 5.53
CA PHE A 122 -4.32 7.01 4.22
C PHE A 122 -4.15 8.52 4.13
#